data_AF-A0A6G0XFD0-F1
#
_entry.id   AF-A0A6G0XFD0-F1
#
_cell.length_a   1.000
_cell.length_b   1.000
_cell.length_c   1.000
_cell.angle_alpha   90.00
_cell.angle_beta   90.00
_cell.angle_gamma   90.00
#
_symmetry.space_group_name_H-M   'P 1'
#
loop_
_entity.id
_entity.type
_entity.pdbx_description
1 polymer ?
#
loop_
_entity_poly.entity_id
_entity_poly.type
_entity_poly.pdbx_seq_one_letter_code
_entity_poly.pdbx_strand_id
1 'polypeptide(L)'
;METRSCPSMNELRGVARVMGMKYFRHLSKPELYQALQRQLHHAERAQARAEEPKSKGKGKKGQGIRRFWWRKAKKQNKKAKEEAQVVNTVDPIMFTELGPHTFRFVRPNGTVVLYNVDTLVQYILATGDFSEPETRLAFSEDILKEIDSTAKAAGFKCGSVLEAFQQKAKFDQMKIKRDGLLGLERCAGEVVTEMLHIIEDEDSEEGEMRLVMEVFPSFADLFGQLKSNDPEYASQCHKHYIEYLHGPPNRPTVDESGLFEVVLEFMKQTAKSAAPGYSIH
;
A
#
# COMPACT_ATOMS: atom_id res chain seq x y z
N MET A 1 -51.77 1.59 15.81
CA MET A 1 -50.41 1.99 15.39
C MET A 1 -49.61 0.71 15.30
N GLU A 2 -49.35 0.21 14.09
CA GLU A 2 -48.54 -1.00 13.90
C GLU A 2 -47.08 -0.65 14.20
N THR A 3 -46.54 -1.23 15.27
CA THR A 3 -45.12 -1.17 15.59
C THR A 3 -44.37 -1.99 14.54
N ARG A 4 -43.67 -1.30 13.64
CA ARG A 4 -42.77 -1.95 12.67
C ARG A 4 -41.69 -2.69 13.45
N SER A 5 -41.82 -4.00 13.58
CA SER A 5 -40.83 -4.87 14.20
C SER A 5 -39.52 -4.77 13.42
N CYS A 6 -38.50 -4.18 14.03
CA CYS A 6 -37.17 -4.20 13.45
C CYS A 6 -36.63 -5.64 13.51
N PRO A 7 -36.20 -6.24 12.38
CA PRO A 7 -35.75 -7.62 12.36
C PRO A 7 -34.63 -7.87 13.35
N SER A 8 -34.61 -9.07 13.93
CA SER A 8 -33.56 -9.49 14.86
C SER A 8 -32.24 -9.74 14.11
N MET A 9 -31.10 -9.70 14.81
CA MET A 9 -29.79 -10.00 14.18
C MET A 9 -29.73 -11.41 13.57
N ASN A 10 -30.44 -12.36 14.19
CA ASN A 10 -30.50 -13.73 13.71
C ASN A 10 -31.31 -13.85 12.42
N GLU A 11 -32.41 -13.10 12.32
CA GLU A 11 -33.19 -13.01 11.07
C GLU A 11 -32.37 -12.41 9.94
N LEU A 12 -31.67 -11.30 10.18
CA LEU A 12 -30.82 -10.66 9.15
C LEU A 12 -29.70 -11.60 8.67
N ARG A 13 -29.07 -12.34 9.58
CA ARG A 13 -28.05 -13.36 9.24
C ARG A 13 -28.66 -14.54 8.47
N GLY A 14 -29.89 -14.92 8.79
CA GLY A 14 -30.66 -15.92 8.05
C GLY A 14 -30.90 -15.50 6.61
N VAL A 15 -31.40 -14.28 6.40
CA VAL A 15 -31.65 -13.71 5.06
C VAL A 15 -30.34 -13.58 4.27
N ALA A 16 -29.25 -13.11 4.90
CA ALA A 16 -27.95 -12.99 4.25
C ALA A 16 -27.40 -14.33 3.75
N ARG A 17 -27.66 -15.44 4.48
CA ARG A 17 -27.29 -16.79 4.05
C ARG A 17 -28.09 -17.25 2.83
N VAL A 18 -29.40 -16.97 2.82
CA VAL A 18 -30.29 -17.33 1.70
C VAL A 18 -29.94 -16.52 0.44
N MET A 19 -29.55 -15.25 0.59
CA MET A 19 -29.10 -14.39 -0.52
C MET A 19 -27.66 -14.68 -0.98
N GLY A 20 -26.96 -15.65 -0.37
CA GLY A 20 -25.61 -16.03 -0.76
C GLY A 20 -24.55 -14.95 -0.48
N MET A 21 -24.82 -14.02 0.44
CA MET A 21 -23.85 -12.99 0.82
C MET A 21 -22.64 -13.65 1.49
N LYS A 22 -21.43 -13.30 1.04
CA LYS A 22 -20.18 -13.70 1.68
C LYS A 22 -19.76 -12.61 2.67
N TYR A 23 -19.20 -13.01 3.81
CA TYR A 23 -18.64 -12.11 4.83
C TYR A 23 -19.62 -11.18 5.56
N PHE A 24 -20.82 -11.64 5.93
CA PHE A 24 -21.79 -10.82 6.70
C PHE A 24 -21.69 -10.97 8.23
N ARG A 25 -20.79 -11.84 8.74
CA ARG A 25 -20.71 -12.16 10.17
C ARG A 25 -20.12 -11.03 11.02
N HIS A 26 -19.24 -10.22 10.44
CA HIS A 26 -18.55 -9.11 11.09
C HIS A 26 -19.31 -7.77 10.97
N LEU A 27 -20.41 -7.73 10.20
CA LEU A 27 -21.19 -6.50 10.01
C LEU A 27 -22.05 -6.22 11.23
N SER A 28 -22.11 -4.95 11.63
CA SER A 28 -23.05 -4.47 12.64
C SER A 28 -24.50 -4.56 12.12
N LYS A 29 -25.48 -4.55 13.03
CA LYS A 29 -26.91 -4.60 12.68
C LYS A 29 -27.33 -3.58 11.59
N PRO A 30 -26.99 -2.29 11.68
CA PRO A 30 -27.38 -1.32 10.67
C PRO A 30 -26.70 -1.57 9.31
N GLU A 31 -25.43 -1.96 9.30
CA GLU A 31 -24.68 -2.25 8.06
C GLU A 31 -25.23 -3.47 7.34
N LEU A 32 -25.54 -4.54 8.09
CA LEU A 32 -26.13 -5.75 7.53
C LEU A 32 -27.52 -5.48 6.93
N TYR A 33 -28.34 -4.67 7.62
CA TYR A 33 -29.65 -4.26 7.14
C TYR A 33 -29.55 -3.45 5.84
N GLN A 34 -28.64 -2.47 5.79
CA GLN A 34 -28.45 -1.64 4.59
C GLN A 34 -27.89 -2.45 3.41
N ALA A 35 -26.98 -3.39 3.66
CA ALA A 35 -26.43 -4.27 2.63
C ALA A 35 -27.49 -5.19 2.02
N LEU A 36 -28.37 -5.75 2.85
CA LEU A 36 -29.50 -6.57 2.41
C LEU A 36 -30.51 -5.77 1.57
N GLN A 37 -30.84 -4.54 1.97
CA GLN A 37 -31.72 -3.67 1.19
C GLN A 37 -31.16 -3.35 -0.20
N ARG A 38 -29.84 -3.11 -0.29
CA ARG A 38 -29.18 -2.88 -1.59
C ARG A 38 -29.28 -4.10 -2.50
N GLN A 39 -29.04 -5.30 -1.95
CA GLN A 39 -29.15 -6.54 -2.73
C GLN A 39 -30.58 -6.81 -3.20
N LEU A 40 -31.59 -6.60 -2.36
CA LEU A 40 -32.99 -6.72 -2.75
C LEU A 40 -33.34 -5.79 -3.92
N HIS A 41 -32.94 -4.53 -3.86
CA HIS A 41 -33.15 -3.59 -4.97
C HIS A 41 -32.41 -3.95 -6.26
N HIS A 42 -31.31 -4.70 -6.17
CA HIS A 42 -30.63 -5.22 -7.36
C HIS A 42 -31.37 -6.44 -7.93
N ALA A 43 -31.88 -7.33 -7.08
CA ALA A 43 -32.66 -8.49 -7.48
C ALA A 43 -34.00 -8.09 -8.14
N GLU A 44 -34.71 -7.12 -7.56
CA GLU A 44 -35.96 -6.56 -8.11
C GLU A 44 -35.73 -5.95 -9.50
N ARG A 45 -34.65 -5.17 -9.67
CA ARG A 45 -34.30 -4.59 -10.98
C ARG A 45 -33.91 -5.63 -12.02
N ALA A 46 -33.27 -6.73 -11.61
CA ALA A 46 -32.94 -7.83 -12.50
C ALA A 46 -34.20 -8.61 -12.94
N GLN A 47 -35.15 -8.82 -12.02
CA GLN A 47 -36.45 -9.45 -12.32
C GLN A 47 -37.30 -8.58 -13.26
N ALA A 48 -37.40 -7.27 -12.99
CA ALA A 48 -38.13 -6.34 -13.87
C ALA A 48 -37.59 -6.34 -15.31
N ARG A 49 -36.26 -6.48 -15.50
CA ARG A 49 -35.64 -6.62 -16.82
C ARG A 49 -35.87 -7.97 -17.49
N ALA A 50 -36.14 -9.02 -16.72
CA ALA A 50 -36.44 -10.35 -17.24
C ALA A 50 -37.90 -10.49 -17.68
N GLU A 51 -38.81 -9.69 -17.09
CA GLU A 51 -40.24 -9.67 -17.40
C GLU A 51 -40.60 -8.76 -18.59
N GLU A 52 -39.66 -7.94 -19.09
CA GLU A 52 -39.87 -7.16 -20.31
C GLU A 52 -39.95 -8.08 -21.56
N PRO A 53 -41.04 -8.04 -22.35
CA PRO A 53 -41.19 -8.89 -23.52
C PRO A 53 -40.21 -8.47 -24.63
N LYS A 54 -39.31 -9.39 -25.01
CA LYS A 54 -38.44 -9.25 -26.19
C LYS A 54 -39.29 -9.03 -27.45
N SER A 55 -39.19 -7.86 -28.06
CA SER A 55 -39.83 -7.57 -29.34
C SER A 55 -39.27 -8.50 -30.43
N LYS A 56 -40.16 -9.33 -31.01
CA LYS A 56 -39.83 -10.26 -32.11
C LYS A 56 -39.51 -9.47 -33.38
N GLY A 57 -38.22 -9.26 -33.66
CA GLY A 57 -37.74 -8.84 -34.98
C GLY A 57 -37.97 -9.94 -36.02
N LYS A 58 -39.02 -9.80 -36.84
CA LYS A 58 -39.26 -10.62 -38.04
C LYS A 58 -38.21 -10.31 -39.10
N GLY A 59 -37.49 -11.34 -39.55
CA GLY A 59 -36.65 -11.27 -40.74
C GLY A 59 -37.46 -11.19 -42.04
N LYS A 60 -36.94 -10.45 -43.03
CA LYS A 60 -37.21 -10.70 -44.45
C LYS A 60 -35.91 -10.57 -45.24
N LYS A 61 -35.52 -11.67 -45.88
CA LYS A 61 -34.59 -11.73 -47.01
C LYS A 61 -35.19 -10.97 -48.20
N GLY A 62 -34.38 -10.18 -48.89
CA GLY A 62 -34.69 -9.60 -50.20
C GLY A 62 -33.39 -9.51 -51.00
N GLN A 63 -33.37 -10.21 -52.14
CA GLN A 63 -32.27 -10.30 -53.10
C GLN A 63 -31.97 -8.94 -53.75
N GLY A 64 -30.70 -8.72 -54.10
CA GLY A 64 -30.28 -7.58 -54.91
C GLY A 64 -28.78 -7.53 -55.14
N ILE A 65 -28.22 -8.55 -55.81
CA ILE A 65 -26.93 -8.40 -56.48
C ILE A 65 -27.10 -7.36 -57.58
N ARG A 66 -26.28 -6.30 -57.56
CA ARG A 66 -25.64 -5.61 -58.72
C ARG A 66 -25.56 -4.08 -58.52
N ARG A 67 -24.38 -3.60 -58.10
CA ARG A 67 -23.42 -2.91 -59.01
C ARG A 67 -22.27 -2.29 -58.22
N PHE A 68 -21.08 -2.85 -58.43
CA PHE A 68 -19.83 -2.11 -58.35
C PHE A 68 -19.87 -0.97 -59.37
N TRP A 69 -19.77 0.28 -58.91
CA TRP A 69 -19.30 1.40 -59.73
C TRP A 69 -18.70 2.49 -58.83
N TRP A 70 -17.38 2.40 -58.67
CA TRP A 70 -16.41 3.48 -58.48
C TRP A 70 -16.98 4.84 -58.00
N ARG A 71 -17.02 5.05 -56.67
CA ARG A 71 -16.86 6.38 -56.09
C ARG A 71 -15.67 6.37 -55.15
N LYS A 72 -14.55 6.88 -55.67
CA LYS A 72 -13.48 7.51 -54.89
C LYS A 72 -14.10 8.55 -53.96
N ALA A 73 -14.47 8.16 -52.75
CA ALA A 73 -14.66 9.09 -51.65
C ALA A 73 -13.40 9.02 -50.80
N LYS A 74 -12.69 10.14 -50.77
CA LYS A 74 -11.44 10.37 -50.05
C LYS A 74 -11.46 9.66 -48.69
N LYS A 75 -10.51 8.74 -48.53
CA LYS A 75 -10.04 8.21 -47.26
C LYS A 75 -9.44 9.39 -46.49
N GLN A 76 -10.28 10.22 -45.87
CA GLN A 76 -9.84 11.12 -44.83
C GLN A 76 -9.40 10.23 -43.67
N ASN A 77 -8.09 10.19 -43.46
CA ASN A 77 -7.45 9.77 -42.23
C ASN A 77 -8.12 10.49 -41.05
N LYS A 78 -9.22 9.94 -40.52
CA LYS A 78 -9.53 10.11 -39.11
C LYS A 78 -8.57 9.20 -38.36
N LYS A 79 -7.32 9.65 -38.24
CA LYS A 79 -6.63 9.55 -36.95
C LYS A 79 -7.50 10.36 -36.00
N ALA A 80 -8.56 9.74 -35.49
CA ALA A 80 -9.07 10.14 -34.19
C ALA A 80 -7.88 9.89 -33.27
N LYS A 81 -7.19 10.97 -32.92
CA LYS A 81 -6.47 11.06 -31.65
C LYS A 81 -7.53 10.63 -30.63
N GLU A 82 -7.51 9.38 -30.21
CA GLU A 82 -8.02 9.06 -28.89
C GLU A 82 -7.20 9.97 -27.98
N GLU A 83 -7.80 11.08 -27.57
CA GLU A 83 -7.22 11.97 -26.58
C GLU A 83 -7.14 11.14 -25.32
N ALA A 84 -6.00 10.46 -25.18
CA ALA A 84 -5.73 9.53 -24.13
C ALA A 84 -5.95 10.30 -22.82
N GLN A 85 -6.98 9.87 -22.08
CA GLN A 85 -7.53 10.62 -20.97
C GLN A 85 -6.44 10.74 -19.90
N VAL A 86 -5.91 11.95 -19.72
CA VAL A 86 -4.97 12.26 -18.64
C VAL A 86 -5.77 12.24 -17.35
N VAL A 87 -5.37 11.37 -16.42
CA VAL A 87 -6.16 11.09 -15.22
C VAL A 87 -5.79 12.02 -14.06
N ASN A 88 -4.55 12.51 -14.02
CA ASN A 88 -4.00 13.21 -12.87
C ASN A 88 -3.59 14.66 -13.19
N THR A 89 -3.79 15.53 -12.20
CA THR A 89 -3.36 16.94 -12.19
C THR A 89 -2.16 17.18 -11.27
N VAL A 90 -1.85 16.22 -10.39
CA VAL A 90 -0.74 16.23 -9.45
C VAL A 90 0.15 15.02 -9.70
N ASP A 91 1.43 15.15 -9.37
CA ASP A 91 2.39 14.06 -9.41
C ASP A 91 2.00 12.97 -8.40
N PRO A 92 1.77 11.72 -8.83
CA PRO A 92 1.41 10.64 -7.93
C PRO A 92 2.44 10.26 -6.88
N ILE A 93 3.72 10.64 -7.07
CA ILE A 93 4.79 10.25 -6.16
C ILE A 93 4.85 11.21 -4.96
N MET A 94 4.95 12.51 -5.24
CA MET A 94 5.14 13.54 -4.20
C MET A 94 3.86 14.31 -3.87
N PHE A 95 2.75 14.05 -4.57
CA PHE A 95 1.47 14.78 -4.45
C PHE A 95 1.61 16.30 -4.63
N THR A 96 2.58 16.72 -5.45
CA THR A 96 2.82 18.12 -5.82
C THR A 96 2.27 18.43 -7.21
N GLU A 97 2.15 19.71 -7.56
CA GLU A 97 1.69 20.10 -8.89
C GLU A 97 2.66 19.59 -9.99
N LEU A 98 2.10 19.27 -11.16
CA LEU A 98 2.91 18.88 -12.31
C LEU A 98 3.74 20.08 -12.79
N GLY A 99 5.05 19.88 -12.84
CA GLY A 99 6.02 20.88 -13.24
C GLY A 99 6.17 21.00 -14.76
N PRO A 100 7.17 21.78 -15.24
CA PRO A 100 7.42 21.98 -16.66
C PRO A 100 7.99 20.74 -17.37
N HIS A 101 8.53 19.78 -16.63
CA HIS A 101 9.19 18.58 -17.15
C HIS A 101 8.45 17.34 -16.68
N THR A 102 7.54 16.85 -17.51
CA THR A 102 6.71 15.69 -17.21
C THR A 102 7.00 14.50 -18.11
N PHE A 103 6.99 13.29 -17.55
CA PHE A 103 7.00 12.04 -18.29
C PHE A 103 5.58 11.52 -18.46
N ARG A 104 5.26 10.99 -19.65
CA ARG A 104 3.94 10.48 -19.99
C ARG A 104 3.95 8.96 -20.08
N PHE A 105 3.25 8.30 -19.16
CA PHE A 105 3.06 6.86 -19.21
C PHE A 105 1.64 6.49 -19.71
N VAL A 106 1.55 5.56 -20.66
CA VAL A 106 0.26 5.08 -21.20
C VAL A 106 0.02 3.66 -20.69
N ARG A 107 -1.06 3.49 -19.93
CA ARG A 107 -1.44 2.19 -19.36
C ARG A 107 -2.14 1.31 -20.40
N PRO A 108 -2.19 -0.02 -20.18
CA PRO A 108 -2.88 -0.96 -21.08
C PRO A 108 -4.38 -0.67 -21.29
N ASN A 109 -5.02 0.00 -20.33
CA ASN A 109 -6.42 0.44 -20.42
C ASN A 109 -6.62 1.76 -21.20
N GLY A 110 -5.56 2.33 -21.77
CA GLY A 110 -5.59 3.59 -22.52
C GLY A 110 -5.53 4.86 -21.68
N THR A 111 -5.53 4.74 -20.34
CA THR A 111 -5.38 5.91 -19.45
C THR A 111 -3.94 6.40 -19.43
N VAL A 112 -3.77 7.72 -19.29
CA VAL A 112 -2.45 8.36 -19.26
C VAL A 112 -2.22 8.96 -17.90
N VAL A 113 -1.02 8.71 -17.39
CA VAL A 113 -0.54 9.34 -16.17
C VAL A 113 0.73 10.12 -16.45
N LEU A 114 0.76 11.31 -15.87
CA LEU A 114 1.90 12.22 -15.95
C LEU A 114 2.67 12.17 -14.63
N TYR A 115 3.99 12.13 -14.73
CA TYR A 115 4.89 12.18 -13.59
C TYR A 115 5.84 13.35 -13.75
N ASN A 116 6.23 13.99 -12.65
CA ASN A 116 7.39 14.87 -12.69
C ASN A 116 8.63 13.99 -12.92
N VAL A 117 9.46 14.37 -13.88
CA VAL A 117 10.58 13.50 -14.32
C VAL A 117 11.62 13.35 -13.21
N ASP A 118 11.87 14.41 -12.44
CA ASP A 118 12.80 14.42 -11.32
C ASP A 118 12.37 13.46 -10.21
N THR A 119 11.12 13.51 -9.77
CA THR A 119 10.56 12.66 -8.72
C THR A 119 10.51 11.20 -9.17
N LEU A 120 10.14 10.94 -10.43
CA LEU A 120 10.12 9.60 -11.00
C LEU A 120 11.52 8.97 -11.03
N VAL A 121 12.53 9.71 -11.50
CA VAL A 121 13.91 9.21 -11.52
C VAL A 121 14.44 8.99 -10.11
N GLN A 122 14.23 9.95 -9.20
CA GLN A 122 14.65 9.80 -7.80
C GLN A 122 14.00 8.59 -7.15
N TYR A 123 12.69 8.38 -7.38
CA TYR A 123 11.97 7.22 -6.86
C TYR A 123 12.57 5.90 -7.35
N ILE A 124 12.77 5.76 -8.68
CA ILE A 124 13.32 4.53 -9.26
C ILE A 124 14.72 4.25 -8.71
N LEU A 125 15.58 5.27 -8.63
CA LEU A 125 16.95 5.10 -8.15
C LEU A 125 17.03 4.85 -6.63
N ALA A 126 16.14 5.45 -5.85
CA ALA A 126 16.12 5.26 -4.40
C ALA A 126 15.54 3.90 -4.02
N THR A 127 14.50 3.44 -4.71
CA THR A 127 13.78 2.21 -4.38
C THR A 127 14.31 0.98 -5.10
N GLY A 128 14.93 1.16 -6.27
CA GLY A 128 15.26 0.07 -7.18
C GLY A 128 14.04 -0.59 -7.83
N ASP A 129 12.85 0.01 -7.75
CA ASP A 129 11.65 -0.50 -8.40
C ASP A 129 11.52 0.13 -9.79
N PHE A 130 11.74 -0.69 -10.82
CA PHE A 130 11.67 -0.30 -12.23
C PHE A 130 10.28 -0.52 -12.82
N SER A 131 9.26 -0.29 -12.00
CA SER A 131 7.86 -0.45 -12.34
C SER A 131 7.12 0.86 -12.10
N GLU A 132 6.01 1.05 -12.80
CA GLU A 132 5.19 2.24 -12.63
C GLU A 132 4.63 2.32 -11.19
N PRO A 133 4.77 3.47 -10.49
CA PRO A 133 4.53 3.53 -9.04
C PRO A 133 3.11 3.17 -8.57
N GLU A 134 2.06 3.42 -9.37
CA GLU A 134 0.67 3.19 -8.97
C GLU A 134 0.20 1.77 -9.32
N THR A 135 0.47 1.35 -10.56
CA THR A 135 -0.02 0.11 -11.18
C THR A 135 0.95 -1.04 -11.08
N ARG A 136 2.22 -0.76 -10.70
CA ARG A 136 3.32 -1.74 -10.63
C ARG A 136 3.58 -2.46 -11.95
N LEU A 137 3.23 -1.84 -13.07
CA LEU A 137 3.55 -2.35 -14.40
C LEU A 137 5.04 -2.12 -14.67
N ALA A 138 5.78 -3.19 -14.97
CA ALA A 138 7.21 -3.09 -15.27
C ALA A 138 7.45 -2.15 -16.47
N PHE A 139 8.41 -1.23 -16.32
CA PHE A 139 8.87 -0.43 -17.44
C PHE A 139 9.72 -1.28 -18.38
N SER A 140 9.52 -1.09 -19.69
CA SER A 140 10.44 -1.65 -20.68
C SER A 140 11.74 -0.84 -20.73
N GLU A 141 12.81 -1.42 -21.26
CA GLU A 141 14.08 -0.72 -21.45
C GLU A 141 13.93 0.54 -22.31
N ASP A 142 13.05 0.51 -23.32
CA ASP A 142 12.75 1.69 -24.16
C ASP A 142 12.15 2.83 -23.34
N ILE A 143 11.25 2.52 -22.41
CA ILE A 143 10.62 3.51 -21.52
C ILE A 143 11.65 4.10 -20.56
N LEU A 144 12.50 3.25 -19.97
CA LEU A 144 13.57 3.73 -19.08
C LEU A 144 14.55 4.65 -19.82
N LYS A 145 14.89 4.32 -21.07
CA LYS A 145 15.73 5.17 -21.92
C LYS A 145 15.06 6.51 -22.26
N GLU A 146 13.74 6.50 -22.46
CA GLU A 146 12.96 7.73 -22.68
C GLU A 146 12.94 8.61 -21.42
N ILE A 147 12.77 8.01 -20.23
CA ILE A 147 12.85 8.71 -18.95
C ILE A 147 14.23 9.38 -18.80
N ASP A 148 15.33 8.66 -19.04
CA ASP A 148 16.68 9.22 -18.97
C ASP A 148 16.91 10.35 -19.99
N SER A 149 16.39 10.19 -21.20
CA SER A 149 16.51 11.21 -22.26
C SER A 149 15.75 12.48 -21.87
N THR A 150 14.57 12.32 -21.28
CA THR A 150 13.73 13.43 -20.80
C THR A 150 14.38 14.14 -19.61
N ALA A 151 14.96 13.39 -18.67
CA ALA A 151 15.67 13.94 -17.51
C ALA A 151 16.91 14.73 -17.92
N LYS A 152 17.69 14.20 -18.89
CA LYS A 152 18.85 14.90 -19.46
C LYS A 152 18.46 16.16 -20.22
N ALA A 153 17.38 16.12 -20.99
CA ALA A 153 16.85 17.29 -21.70
C ALA A 153 16.37 18.38 -20.74
N ALA A 154 15.83 18.00 -19.58
CA ALA A 154 15.45 18.90 -18.51
C ALA A 154 16.64 19.42 -17.67
N GLY A 155 17.86 18.90 -17.88
CA GLY A 155 19.06 19.33 -17.16
C GLY A 155 19.18 18.79 -15.73
N PHE A 156 18.43 17.74 -15.37
CA PHE A 156 18.53 17.15 -14.04
C PHE A 156 19.84 16.37 -13.86
N LYS A 157 20.50 16.56 -12.71
CA LYS A 157 21.75 15.88 -12.33
C LYS A 157 21.46 14.60 -11.54
N CYS A 158 20.66 13.72 -12.11
CA CYS A 158 20.31 12.42 -11.54
C CYS A 158 21.07 11.28 -12.23
N GLY A 159 21.19 10.14 -11.54
CA GLY A 159 21.73 8.91 -12.15
C GLY A 159 20.86 8.39 -13.28
N SER A 160 21.40 7.48 -14.08
CA SER A 160 20.69 6.85 -15.20
C SER A 160 19.80 5.71 -14.69
N VAL A 161 18.49 5.77 -14.95
CA VAL A 161 17.55 4.70 -14.56
C VAL A 161 17.78 3.44 -15.39
N LEU A 162 18.21 3.58 -16.64
CA LEU A 162 18.54 2.43 -17.50
C LEU A 162 19.80 1.70 -17.01
N GLU A 163 20.83 2.42 -16.60
CA GLU A 163 22.05 1.81 -16.03
C GLU A 163 21.73 1.12 -14.70
N ALA A 164 20.88 1.73 -13.87
CA ALA A 164 20.40 1.10 -12.65
C ALA A 164 19.62 -0.19 -12.93
N PHE A 165 18.79 -0.22 -13.98
CA PHE A 165 18.05 -1.40 -14.40
C PHE A 165 18.97 -2.55 -14.86
N GLN A 166 20.06 -2.24 -15.54
CA GLN A 166 21.08 -3.25 -15.91
C GLN A 166 21.74 -3.87 -14.66
N GLN A 167 21.77 -3.14 -13.55
CA GLN A 167 22.26 -3.60 -12.25
C GLN A 167 21.13 -4.05 -11.32
N LYS A 168 19.96 -4.45 -11.85
CA LYS A 168 18.79 -4.83 -11.06
C LYS A 168 19.08 -5.82 -9.92
N ALA A 169 19.94 -6.81 -10.16
CA ALA A 169 20.32 -7.79 -9.13
C ALA A 169 20.92 -7.13 -7.86
N LYS A 170 21.68 -6.04 -8.02
CA LYS A 170 22.22 -5.27 -6.89
C LYS A 170 21.10 -4.57 -6.12
N PHE A 171 20.13 -3.99 -6.82
CA PHE A 171 18.96 -3.36 -6.21
C PHE A 171 18.07 -4.37 -5.49
N ASP A 172 17.87 -5.55 -6.06
CA ASP A 172 17.13 -6.64 -5.41
C ASP A 172 17.82 -7.08 -4.11
N GLN A 173 19.16 -7.20 -4.09
CA GLN A 173 19.91 -7.49 -2.87
C GLN A 173 19.79 -6.38 -1.82
N MET A 174 19.91 -5.11 -2.23
CA MET A 174 19.73 -3.97 -1.33
C MET A 174 18.31 -3.93 -0.75
N LYS A 175 17.30 -4.25 -1.57
CA LYS A 175 15.91 -4.36 -1.15
C LYS A 175 15.72 -5.47 -0.12
N ILE A 176 16.29 -6.66 -0.35
CA ILE A 176 16.25 -7.75 0.63
C ILE A 176 16.89 -7.31 1.96
N LYS A 177 18.04 -6.63 1.92
CA LYS A 177 18.69 -6.11 3.13
C LYS A 177 17.78 -5.12 3.86
N ARG A 178 17.20 -4.15 3.14
CA ARG A 178 16.28 -3.14 3.70
C ARG A 178 15.04 -3.78 4.30
N ASP A 179 14.42 -4.72 3.60
CA ASP A 179 13.21 -5.40 4.05
C ASP A 179 13.52 -6.27 5.28
N GLY A 180 14.72 -6.87 5.36
CA GLY A 180 15.22 -7.56 6.55
C GLY A 180 15.44 -6.63 7.76
N LEU A 181 16.04 -5.46 7.55
CA LEU A 181 16.19 -4.43 8.58
C LEU A 181 14.84 -3.94 9.11
N LEU A 182 13.87 -3.73 8.22
CA LEU A 182 12.50 -3.38 8.58
C LEU A 182 11.82 -4.50 9.37
N GLY A 183 12.10 -5.76 9.03
CA GLY A 183 11.65 -6.91 9.81
C GLY A 183 12.18 -6.90 11.24
N LEU A 184 13.50 -6.67 11.41
CA LEU A 184 14.13 -6.56 12.73
C LEU A 184 13.55 -5.40 13.56
N GLU A 185 13.36 -4.23 12.94
CA GLU A 185 12.76 -3.06 13.57
C GLU A 185 11.34 -3.35 14.08
N ARG A 186 10.52 -4.07 13.31
CA ARG A 186 9.18 -4.48 13.73
C ARG A 186 9.21 -5.43 14.92
N CYS A 187 10.05 -6.47 14.85
CA CYS A 187 10.20 -7.41 15.96
C CYS A 187 10.69 -6.71 17.23
N ALA A 188 11.66 -5.80 17.12
CA ALA A 188 12.12 -5.02 18.27
C ALA A 188 10.98 -4.12 18.82
N GLY A 189 10.17 -3.52 17.96
CA GLY A 189 9.00 -2.74 18.34
C GLY A 189 7.92 -3.56 19.08
N GLU A 190 7.72 -4.82 18.70
CA GLU A 190 6.83 -5.74 19.43
C GLU A 190 7.36 -5.99 20.85
N VAL A 191 8.67 -6.19 21.02
CA VAL A 191 9.26 -6.37 22.35
C VAL A 191 9.16 -5.09 23.19
N VAL A 192 9.31 -3.91 22.58
CA VAL A 192 9.10 -2.62 23.27
C VAL A 192 7.63 -2.46 23.70
N THR A 193 6.69 -2.95 22.89
CA THR A 193 5.27 -2.97 23.27
C THR A 193 5.04 -3.86 24.49
N GLU A 194 5.75 -5.00 24.58
CA GLU A 194 5.68 -5.85 25.77
C GLU A 194 6.30 -5.20 27.01
N MET A 195 7.40 -4.45 26.85
CA MET A 195 7.92 -3.63 27.96
C MET A 195 6.86 -2.65 28.47
N LEU A 196 6.14 -1.99 27.56
CA LEU A 196 5.07 -1.07 27.92
C LEU A 196 3.93 -1.77 28.67
N HIS A 197 3.52 -2.95 28.23
CA HIS A 197 2.51 -3.73 28.95
C HIS A 197 2.95 -4.07 30.37
N ILE A 198 4.22 -4.43 30.58
CA ILE A 198 4.76 -4.72 31.92
C ILE A 198 4.80 -3.46 32.79
N ILE A 199 5.12 -2.30 32.21
CA ILE A 199 5.10 -1.00 32.91
C ILE A 199 3.67 -0.68 33.40
N GLU A 200 2.67 -0.94 32.56
CA GLU A 200 1.27 -0.62 32.83
C GLU A 200 0.54 -1.72 33.65
N ASP A 201 1.20 -2.82 33.99
CA ASP A 201 0.66 -3.89 34.84
C ASP A 201 0.91 -3.61 36.34
N GLU A 202 0.04 -4.10 37.22
CA GLU A 202 0.14 -3.90 38.68
C GLU A 202 1.09 -4.92 39.35
N ASP A 203 1.41 -6.05 38.69
CA ASP A 203 2.27 -7.10 39.25
C ASP A 203 3.75 -6.85 38.96
N SER A 204 4.41 -6.11 39.86
CA SER A 204 5.82 -5.76 39.72
C SER A 204 6.77 -6.97 39.80
N GLU A 205 6.49 -7.98 40.63
CA GLU A 205 7.39 -9.13 40.79
C GLU A 205 7.41 -10.02 39.54
N GLU A 206 6.23 -10.32 38.99
CA GLU A 206 6.13 -11.03 37.71
C GLU A 206 6.73 -10.19 36.58
N GLY A 207 6.46 -8.88 36.58
CA GLY A 207 7.03 -7.93 35.63
C GLY A 207 8.57 -7.96 35.59
N GLU A 208 9.22 -7.89 36.75
CA GLU A 208 10.68 -7.97 36.85
C GLU A 208 11.22 -9.28 36.28
N MET A 209 10.60 -10.41 36.64
CA MET A 209 11.02 -11.73 36.17
C MET A 209 10.93 -11.81 34.64
N ARG A 210 9.81 -11.37 34.06
CA ARG A 210 9.59 -11.35 32.60
C ARG A 210 10.57 -10.42 31.89
N LEU A 211 10.83 -9.24 32.44
CA LEU A 211 11.80 -8.30 31.88
C LEU A 211 13.18 -8.93 31.78
N VAL A 212 13.68 -9.51 32.87
CA VAL A 212 15.04 -10.04 32.94
C VAL A 212 15.20 -11.33 32.14
N MET A 213 14.22 -12.23 32.17
CA MET A 213 14.35 -13.55 31.58
C MET A 213 14.02 -13.59 30.09
N GLU A 214 13.11 -12.73 29.62
CA GLU A 214 12.55 -12.82 28.26
C GLU A 214 12.72 -11.52 27.47
N VAL A 215 12.20 -10.40 28.00
CA VAL A 215 12.01 -9.17 27.22
C VAL A 215 13.33 -8.45 26.96
N PHE A 216 14.15 -8.22 27.99
CA PHE A 216 15.45 -7.55 27.84
C PHE A 216 16.43 -8.34 26.96
N PRO A 217 16.64 -9.65 27.15
CA PRO A 217 17.51 -10.42 26.26
C PRO A 217 17.04 -10.40 24.81
N SER A 218 15.72 -10.53 24.57
CA SER A 218 15.15 -10.49 23.24
C SER A 218 15.37 -9.15 22.55
N PHE A 219 15.10 -8.04 23.25
CA PHE A 219 15.34 -6.70 22.71
C PHE A 219 16.83 -6.47 22.43
N ALA A 220 17.71 -6.85 23.36
CA ALA A 220 19.15 -6.65 23.21
C ALA A 220 19.72 -7.36 21.97
N ASP A 221 19.26 -8.58 21.69
CA ASP A 221 19.64 -9.32 20.48
C ASP A 221 19.11 -8.64 19.22
N LEU A 222 17.81 -8.38 19.13
CA LEU A 222 17.17 -7.77 17.95
C LEU A 222 17.75 -6.39 17.64
N PHE A 223 17.85 -5.53 18.67
CA PHE A 223 18.40 -4.19 18.52
C PHE A 223 19.91 -4.22 18.24
N GLY A 224 20.63 -5.19 18.82
CA GLY A 224 22.03 -5.45 18.52
C GLY A 224 22.25 -5.80 17.05
N GLN A 225 21.43 -6.70 16.49
CA GLN A 225 21.47 -7.05 15.07
C GLN A 225 21.13 -5.85 14.17
N LEU A 226 20.13 -5.05 14.54
CA LEU A 226 19.76 -3.83 13.82
C LEU A 226 20.93 -2.84 13.77
N LYS A 227 21.51 -2.53 14.94
CA LYS A 227 22.65 -1.61 15.08
C LYS A 227 23.91 -2.09 14.35
N SER A 228 24.13 -3.41 14.31
CA SER A 228 25.27 -4.01 13.61
C SER A 228 25.19 -3.84 12.08
N ASN A 229 23.97 -3.82 11.53
CA ASN A 229 23.74 -3.72 10.10
C ASN A 229 23.56 -2.29 9.60
N ASP A 230 22.95 -1.43 10.41
CA ASP A 230 22.73 -0.01 10.14
C ASP A 230 22.62 0.80 11.47
N PRO A 231 23.73 1.40 11.95
CA PRO A 231 23.75 2.11 13.23
C PRO A 231 22.96 3.43 13.21
N GLU A 232 22.86 4.09 12.05
CA GLU A 232 22.10 5.33 11.92
C GLU A 232 20.61 5.06 11.98
N TYR A 233 20.14 4.05 11.23
CA TYR A 233 18.75 3.61 11.27
C TYR A 233 18.38 3.10 12.67
N ALA A 234 19.24 2.28 13.30
CA ALA A 234 19.00 1.81 14.66
C ALA A 234 18.89 2.96 15.68
N SER A 235 19.68 4.02 15.54
CA SER A 235 19.57 5.21 16.39
C SER A 235 18.24 5.93 16.21
N GLN A 236 17.70 5.99 14.99
CA GLN A 236 16.38 6.56 14.72
C GLN A 236 15.27 5.71 15.33
N CYS A 237 15.32 4.39 15.14
CA CYS A 237 14.38 3.44 15.76
C CYS A 237 14.39 3.56 17.29
N HIS A 238 15.58 3.64 17.90
CA HIS A 238 15.72 3.79 19.34
C HIS A 238 15.03 5.04 19.87
N LYS A 239 15.19 6.19 19.20
CA LYS A 239 14.48 7.42 19.57
C LYS A 239 12.96 7.22 19.55
N HIS A 240 12.44 6.59 18.50
CA HIS A 240 11.01 6.29 18.40
C HIS A 240 10.54 5.34 19.52
N TYR A 241 11.33 4.32 19.88
CA TYR A 241 10.99 3.42 20.98
C TYR A 241 10.92 4.14 22.33
N ILE A 242 11.88 5.02 22.61
CA ILE A 242 11.88 5.84 23.83
C ILE A 242 10.67 6.78 23.86
N GLU A 243 10.40 7.48 22.77
CA GLU A 243 9.23 8.36 22.65
C GLU A 243 7.92 7.59 22.81
N TYR A 244 7.84 6.38 22.24
CA TYR A 244 6.69 5.51 22.38
C TYR A 244 6.47 5.07 23.84
N LEU A 245 7.54 4.68 24.55
CA LEU A 245 7.49 4.32 25.96
C LEU A 245 7.05 5.49 26.84
N HIS A 246 7.45 6.73 26.54
CA HIS A 246 6.98 7.90 27.28
C HIS A 246 5.49 8.22 27.04
N GLY A 247 4.97 7.86 25.87
CA GLY A 247 3.64 8.25 25.43
C GLY A 247 3.54 9.73 25.05
N PRO A 248 2.41 10.16 24.47
CA PRO A 248 2.20 11.56 24.10
C PRO A 248 2.10 12.48 25.33
N PRO A 249 2.45 13.77 25.24
CA PRO A 249 2.39 14.71 26.38
C PRO A 249 1.02 14.83 27.06
N ASN A 250 -0.06 14.62 26.30
CA ASN A 250 -1.44 14.70 26.82
C ASN A 250 -1.91 13.41 27.50
N ARG A 251 -1.19 12.30 27.30
CA ARG A 251 -1.48 10.98 27.86
C ARG A 251 -0.16 10.23 28.02
N PRO A 252 0.66 10.60 29.01
CA PRO A 252 1.89 9.89 29.29
C PRO A 252 1.57 8.45 29.74
N THR A 253 2.57 7.59 29.62
CA THR A 253 2.51 6.23 30.14
C THR A 253 2.32 6.24 31.66
N VAL A 254 1.46 5.34 32.15
CA VAL A 254 1.22 5.16 33.57
C VAL A 254 2.11 4.03 34.06
N ASP A 255 2.92 4.30 35.08
CA ASP A 255 3.85 3.34 35.67
C ASP A 255 3.20 2.69 36.90
N GLU A 256 2.38 1.67 36.67
CA GLU A 256 1.68 0.94 37.73
C GLU A 256 2.63 -0.06 38.42
N SER A 257 3.59 -0.64 37.68
CA SER A 257 4.56 -1.60 38.24
C SER A 257 5.76 -0.94 38.94
N GLY A 258 6.03 0.34 38.67
CA GLY A 258 7.23 1.04 39.16
C GLY A 258 8.51 0.69 38.39
N LEU A 259 8.39 0.01 37.24
CA LEU A 259 9.51 -0.52 36.46
C LEU A 259 9.90 0.40 35.30
N PHE A 260 9.20 1.51 35.10
CA PHE A 260 9.44 2.42 33.96
C PHE A 260 10.89 2.89 33.85
N GLU A 261 11.48 3.37 34.94
CA GLU A 261 12.86 3.86 34.93
C GLU A 261 13.89 2.73 34.69
N VAL A 262 13.59 1.51 35.15
CA VAL A 262 14.42 0.32 34.90
C VAL A 262 14.45 0.01 33.41
N VAL A 263 13.30 0.01 32.76
CA VAL A 263 13.17 -0.19 31.31
C VAL A 263 13.90 0.91 30.54
N LEU A 264 13.71 2.19 30.90
CA LEU A 264 14.37 3.30 30.22
C LEU A 264 15.90 3.26 30.38
N GLU A 265 16.40 2.91 31.56
CA GLU A 265 17.84 2.79 31.78
C GLU A 265 18.42 1.61 30.99
N PHE A 266 17.75 0.45 30.97
CA PHE A 266 18.12 -0.66 30.11
C PHE A 266 18.22 -0.21 28.64
N MET A 267 17.16 0.43 28.10
CA MET A 267 17.14 0.90 26.72
C MET A 267 18.29 1.87 26.40
N LYS A 268 18.63 2.78 27.32
CA LYS A 268 19.79 3.69 27.18
C LYS A 268 21.11 2.92 27.16
N GLN A 269 21.25 1.89 27.99
CA GLN A 269 22.44 1.05 28.03
C GLN A 269 22.59 0.25 26.73
N THR A 270 21.53 -0.37 26.21
CA THR A 270 21.57 -1.11 24.93
C THR A 270 21.98 -0.21 23.76
N ALA A 271 21.53 1.05 23.77
CA ALA A 271 21.94 2.04 22.77
C ALA A 271 23.42 2.42 22.86
N LYS A 272 23.96 2.55 24.07
CA LYS A 272 25.37 2.92 24.31
C LYS A 272 26.32 1.75 24.07
N SER A 273 25.95 0.54 24.44
CA SER A 273 26.78 -0.66 24.31
C SER A 273 27.21 -0.86 22.85
N ALA A 274 28.52 -0.79 22.60
CA ALA A 274 29.07 -1.23 21.32
C ALA A 274 28.75 -2.71 21.17
N ALA A 275 28.26 -3.13 20.00
CA ALA A 275 27.97 -4.52 19.74
C ALA A 275 29.21 -5.36 20.11
N PRO A 276 29.10 -6.40 20.96
CA PRO A 276 30.19 -7.34 21.11
C PRO A 276 30.39 -7.99 19.75
N GLY A 277 31.49 -7.64 19.08
CA GLY A 277 31.87 -8.27 17.83
C GLY A 277 32.04 -9.76 18.10
N TYR A 278 31.11 -10.58 17.63
CA TYR A 278 31.33 -12.02 17.50
C TYR A 278 32.36 -12.22 16.38
N SER A 279 33.64 -12.09 16.72
CA SER A 279 34.73 -12.69 15.95
C SER A 279 34.61 -14.21 16.10
N ILE A 280 33.99 -14.84 15.11
CA ILE A 280 34.10 -16.29 14.92
C ILE A 280 35.49 -16.54 14.33
N HIS A 281 36.37 -17.13 15.14
CA HIS A 281 37.62 -17.75 14.69
C HIS A 281 37.35 -19.13 14.10
#